data_AF-A0A536MSF1-F1
#
_entry.id   AF-A0A536MSF1-F1
#
_cell.length_a   1.000
_cell.length_b   1.000
_cell.length_c   1.000
_cell.angle_alpha   90.00
_cell.angle_beta   90.00
_cell.angle_gamma   90.00
#
_symmetry.space_group_name_H-M   'P 1'
#
loop_
_entity.id
_entity.type
_entity.pdbx_description
1 polymer ?
#
loop_
_entity_poly.entity_id
_entity_poly.type
_entity_poly.pdbx_seq_one_letter_code
_entity_poly.pdbx_strand_id
1 'polypeptide(L)'
;REAFARWRFRYHVLTGASEPDLGLELFGRRLAMPVHLAAAATQKMAHPQGELGAATAATAAGVVYCLSTLSTTSLEEVATAQCARWFQLYVFKDRGITTELVDRAQAAG
;
A
#
# COMPACT_ATOMS: atom_id res chain seq x y z
N ARG A 1 -13.73 3.28 14.68
CA ARG A 1 -14.80 3.85 13.84
C ARG A 1 -15.48 5.05 14.51
N GLU A 2 -15.99 4.90 15.73
CA GLU A 2 -16.65 6.00 16.47
C GLU A 2 -15.82 7.27 16.63
N ALA A 3 -14.49 7.14 16.71
CA ALA A 3 -13.59 8.29 16.77
C ALA A 3 -13.72 9.25 15.58
N PHE A 4 -13.92 8.74 14.35
CA PHE A 4 -14.15 9.59 13.18
C PHE A 4 -15.48 10.35 13.28
N ALA A 5 -16.50 9.75 13.91
CA ALA A 5 -17.79 10.37 14.13
C ALA A 5 -17.78 11.50 15.18
N ARG A 6 -16.64 11.79 15.82
CA ARG A 6 -16.48 12.99 16.66
C ARG A 6 -16.08 14.23 15.85
N TRP A 7 -15.53 14.03 14.65
CA TRP A 7 -15.14 15.12 13.76
C TRP A 7 -16.30 15.50 12.83
N ARG A 8 -16.36 16.77 12.43
CA ARG A 8 -17.37 17.32 11.52
C ARG A 8 -16.67 18.08 10.41
N PHE A 9 -17.21 18.00 9.20
CA PHE A 9 -16.76 18.84 8.10
C PHE A 9 -17.35 20.25 8.24
N ARG A 10 -16.49 21.25 8.17
CA ARG A 10 -16.90 22.62 7.85
C ARG A 10 -16.60 22.85 6.38
N TYR A 11 -17.60 22.63 5.53
CA TYR A 11 -17.43 22.79 4.09
C TYR A 11 -17.49 24.27 3.69
N HIS A 12 -16.81 24.60 2.60
CA HIS A 12 -16.88 25.91 1.96
C HIS A 12 -17.73 25.79 0.69
N VAL A 13 -18.59 26.78 0.46
CA VAL A 13 -19.43 26.87 -0.75
C VAL A 13 -18.88 27.91 -1.70
N LEU A 14 -19.24 27.81 -2.98
CA LEU A 14 -18.84 28.76 -4.04
C LEU A 14 -17.30 28.90 -4.18
N THR A 15 -16.55 27.82 -3.96
CA THR A 15 -15.08 27.81 -4.00
C THR A 15 -14.49 27.81 -5.41
N GLY A 16 -15.31 27.59 -6.44
CA GLY A 16 -14.84 27.42 -7.83
C GLY A 16 -14.11 26.11 -8.10
N ALA A 17 -14.07 25.17 -7.14
CA ALA A 17 -13.49 23.85 -7.36
C ALA A 17 -14.45 22.98 -8.18
N SER A 18 -14.21 22.88 -9.50
CA SER A 18 -14.98 22.00 -10.40
C SER A 18 -14.42 20.58 -10.46
N GLU A 19 -13.09 20.43 -10.36
CA GLU A 19 -12.39 19.15 -10.45
C GLU A 19 -11.27 19.08 -9.38
N PRO A 20 -11.49 18.39 -8.26
CA PRO A 20 -10.47 18.27 -7.23
C PRO A 20 -9.32 17.36 -7.69
N ASP A 21 -8.09 17.88 -7.69
CA ASP A 21 -6.88 17.05 -7.78
C ASP A 21 -6.62 16.42 -6.40
N LEU A 22 -6.77 15.10 -6.33
CA LEU A 22 -6.50 14.33 -5.10
C LEU A 22 -5.04 13.90 -4.99
N GLY A 23 -4.25 14.07 -6.05
CA GLY A 23 -2.91 13.53 -6.09
C GLY A 23 -1.95 14.25 -5.14
N LEU A 24 -0.93 13.52 -4.70
CA LEU A 24 0.11 14.02 -3.81
C LEU A 24 1.46 13.39 -4.14
N GLU A 25 2.54 14.08 -3.77
CA GLU A 25 3.89 13.52 -3.77
C GLU A 25 4.19 12.92 -2.40
N LEU A 26 4.58 11.65 -2.35
CA LEU A 26 4.96 10.97 -1.12
C LEU A 26 6.18 10.09 -1.37
N PHE A 27 7.24 10.27 -0.56
CA PHE A 27 8.53 9.57 -0.71
C PHE A 27 9.10 9.62 -2.14
N GLY A 28 8.96 10.76 -2.82
CA GLY A 28 9.46 10.96 -4.19
C GLY A 28 8.62 10.30 -5.29
N ARG A 29 7.36 9.96 -5.02
CA ARG A 29 6.43 9.37 -5.98
C ARG A 29 5.10 10.12 -5.98
N ARG A 30 4.58 10.39 -7.18
CA ARG A 30 3.20 10.87 -7.38
C ARG A 30 2.21 9.73 -7.13
N LEU A 31 1.28 9.93 -6.22
CA LEU A 31 0.11 9.09 -6.00
C LEU A 31 -1.14 9.79 -6.55
N ALA A 32 -2.11 9.00 -7.03
CA ALA A 32 -3.36 9.53 -7.57
C ALA A 32 -4.31 10.08 -6.49
N MET A 33 -4.16 9.63 -5.25
CA MET A 33 -5.02 10.01 -4.12
C MET A 33 -4.33 9.72 -2.77
N PRO A 34 -4.74 10.37 -1.66
CA PRO A 34 -4.08 10.26 -0.35
C PRO A 34 -4.53 9.01 0.42
N VAL A 35 -4.61 7.88 -0.26
CA VAL A 35 -4.94 6.57 0.32
C VAL A 35 -3.98 5.50 -0.22
N HIS A 36 -3.77 4.46 0.56
CA HIS A 36 -2.98 3.31 0.17
C HIS A 36 -3.59 2.04 0.76
N LEU A 37 -3.20 0.88 0.24
CA LEU A 37 -3.58 -0.40 0.81
C LEU A 37 -2.59 -0.78 1.92
N ALA A 38 -3.09 -0.83 3.15
CA ALA A 38 -2.30 -1.21 4.32
C ALA A 38 -1.92 -2.70 4.31
N ALA A 39 -0.84 -3.04 5.01
CA ALA A 39 -0.38 -4.42 5.14
C ALA A 39 -1.40 -5.29 5.86
N ALA A 40 -1.82 -6.36 5.20
CA ALA A 40 -2.65 -7.42 5.75
C ALA A 40 -2.02 -8.77 5.40
N ALA A 41 -1.90 -9.63 6.41
CA ALA A 41 -1.33 -10.96 6.27
C ALA A 41 -2.28 -11.91 5.52
N THR A 42 -1.70 -12.95 4.92
CA THR A 42 -2.41 -14.13 4.41
C THR A 42 -3.60 -13.85 3.50
N GLN A 43 -3.45 -13.03 2.46
CA GLN A 43 -4.58 -12.57 1.64
C GLN A 43 -5.18 -13.68 0.77
N LYS A 44 -4.45 -14.77 0.48
CA LYS A 44 -5.01 -15.94 -0.20
C LYS A 44 -6.11 -16.66 0.60
N MET A 45 -6.22 -16.39 1.91
CA MET A 45 -7.36 -16.84 2.70
C MET A 45 -8.67 -16.14 2.32
N ALA A 46 -8.60 -14.91 1.81
CA ALA A 46 -9.77 -14.14 1.40
C ALA A 46 -10.14 -14.39 -0.07
N HIS A 47 -9.14 -14.53 -0.95
CA HIS A 47 -9.36 -14.76 -2.39
C HIS A 47 -8.15 -15.45 -3.04
N PRO A 48 -8.31 -16.37 -4.01
CA PRO A 48 -7.19 -17.08 -4.62
C PRO A 48 -6.07 -16.20 -5.23
N GLN A 49 -6.42 -15.01 -5.73
CA GLN A 49 -5.43 -14.06 -6.25
C GLN A 49 -4.58 -13.39 -5.15
N GLY A 50 -5.04 -13.42 -3.89
CA GLY A 50 -4.34 -12.91 -2.72
C GLY A 50 -3.69 -11.54 -2.90
N GLU A 51 -2.42 -11.45 -2.50
CA GLU A 51 -1.65 -10.21 -2.54
C GLU A 51 -1.42 -9.71 -3.96
N LEU A 52 -1.27 -10.61 -4.95
CA LEU A 52 -1.08 -10.22 -6.35
C LEU A 52 -2.31 -9.48 -6.87
N GLY A 53 -3.51 -9.96 -6.57
CA GLY A 53 -4.76 -9.27 -6.96
C GLY A 53 -4.87 -7.88 -6.34
N ALA A 54 -4.55 -7.74 -5.06
CA ALA A 54 -4.54 -6.45 -4.37
C ALA A 54 -3.49 -5.48 -4.93
N ALA A 55 -2.29 -5.98 -5.22
CA ALA A 55 -1.21 -5.21 -5.82
C ALA A 55 -1.58 -4.71 -7.22
N THR A 56 -2.16 -5.57 -8.07
CA THR A 56 -2.66 -5.17 -9.40
C THR A 56 -3.74 -4.08 -9.29
N ALA A 57 -4.67 -4.21 -8.34
CA ALA A 57 -5.69 -3.19 -8.10
C ALA A 57 -5.07 -1.85 -7.65
N ALA A 58 -4.05 -1.89 -6.79
CA ALA A 58 -3.34 -0.69 -6.36
C ALA A 58 -2.62 0.01 -7.52
N THR A 59 -1.96 -0.74 -8.41
CA THR A 59 -1.36 -0.21 -9.64
C THR A 59 -2.42 0.50 -10.49
N ALA A 60 -3.56 -0.16 -10.75
CA ALA A 60 -4.64 0.40 -11.55
C ALA A 60 -5.24 1.68 -10.92
N ALA A 61 -5.31 1.75 -9.59
CA ALA A 61 -5.80 2.92 -8.86
C ALA A 61 -4.73 4.02 -8.68
N GLY A 62 -3.48 3.80 -9.07
CA GLY A 62 -2.39 4.76 -8.90
C GLY A 62 -2.02 5.02 -7.43
N VAL A 63 -2.16 4.01 -6.57
CA VAL A 63 -1.88 4.10 -5.13
C VAL A 63 -0.82 3.08 -4.70
N VAL A 64 -0.29 3.26 -3.49
CA VAL A 64 0.66 2.32 -2.91
C VAL A 64 -0.02 1.06 -2.39
N TYR A 65 0.64 -0.09 -2.60
CA TYR A 65 0.36 -1.32 -1.89
C TYR A 65 1.45 -1.62 -0.86
N CYS A 66 1.08 -1.81 0.40
CA CYS A 66 2.01 -2.21 1.45
C CYS A 66 1.93 -3.72 1.67
N LEU A 67 2.97 -4.47 1.26
CA LEU A 67 3.04 -5.92 1.41
C LEU A 67 3.42 -6.30 2.85
N SER A 68 2.74 -7.29 3.42
CA SER A 68 3.11 -7.83 4.74
C SER A 68 4.26 -8.82 4.65
N THR A 69 5.11 -8.85 5.68
CA THR A 69 6.07 -9.94 5.93
C THR A 69 5.38 -11.31 6.01
N LEU A 70 4.12 -11.37 6.45
CA LEU A 70 3.34 -12.60 6.61
C LEU A 70 2.38 -12.83 5.43
N SER A 71 2.85 -12.53 4.22
CA SER A 71 2.09 -12.71 2.98
C SER A 71 2.09 -14.16 2.49
N THR A 72 1.08 -14.51 1.71
CA THR A 72 0.93 -15.83 1.05
C THR A 72 1.43 -15.85 -0.40
N THR A 73 2.07 -14.77 -0.83
CA THR A 73 2.62 -14.54 -2.16
C THR A 73 3.98 -13.90 -1.97
N SER A 74 5.00 -14.33 -2.70
CA SER A 74 6.35 -13.81 -2.48
C SER A 74 6.44 -12.34 -2.87
N LEU A 75 7.45 -11.65 -2.33
CA LEU A 75 7.70 -10.26 -2.66
C LEU A 75 7.99 -10.09 -4.16
N GLU A 76 8.71 -11.04 -4.75
CA GLU A 76 9.07 -11.07 -6.16
C GLU A 76 7.86 -11.32 -7.06
N GLU A 77 6.92 -12.18 -6.64
CA GLU A 77 5.67 -12.40 -7.36
C GLU A 77 4.80 -11.14 -7.33
N VAL A 78 4.67 -10.49 -6.18
CA VAL A 78 3.93 -9.22 -6.04
C VAL A 78 4.57 -8.11 -6.87
N ALA A 79 5.91 -8.12 -7.00
CA ALA A 79 6.63 -7.12 -7.77
C ALA A 79 6.25 -7.08 -9.25
N THR A 80 5.76 -8.20 -9.80
CA THR A 80 5.30 -8.29 -11.19
C THR A 80 4.09 -7.39 -11.49
N ALA A 81 3.32 -7.01 -10.48
CA ALA A 81 2.20 -6.07 -10.63
C ALA A 81 2.63 -4.62 -10.87
N GLN A 82 3.94 -4.30 -10.77
CA GLN A 82 4.51 -2.97 -10.98
C GLN A 82 3.86 -1.86 -10.11
N CYS A 83 3.26 -2.20 -8.98
CA CYS A 83 2.71 -1.20 -8.06
C CYS A 83 3.82 -0.39 -7.38
N ALA A 84 3.49 0.79 -6.86
CA ALA A 84 4.32 1.44 -5.85
C ALA A 84 4.20 0.64 -4.55
N ARG A 85 5.33 0.22 -3.97
CA ARG A 85 5.34 -0.82 -2.94
C ARG A 85 6.02 -0.32 -1.69
N TRP A 86 5.36 -0.54 -0.57
CA TRP A 86 6.02 -0.55 0.72
C TRP A 86 6.09 -1.97 1.22
N PHE A 87 7.07 -2.26 2.06
CA PHE A 87 7.21 -3.55 2.70
C PHE A 87 7.09 -3.37 4.21
N GLN A 88 6.02 -3.91 4.79
CA GLN A 88 5.85 -3.97 6.23
C GLN A 88 6.73 -5.08 6.77
N LEU A 89 7.77 -4.70 7.50
CA LEU A 89 8.76 -5.60 8.07
C LEU A 89 8.49 -5.88 9.54
N TYR A 90 8.59 -7.15 9.96
CA TYR A 90 8.86 -7.49 11.36
C TYR A 90 10.35 -7.68 11.55
N VAL A 91 10.88 -7.08 12.62
CA VAL A 91 12.26 -7.31 13.03
C VAL A 91 12.35 -8.64 13.77
N PHE A 92 12.93 -9.64 13.13
CA PHE A 92 13.08 -10.96 13.71
C PHE A 92 14.26 -11.01 14.70
N LYS A 93 14.23 -11.98 15.62
CA LYS A 93 15.35 -12.24 16.55
C LYS A 93 16.64 -12.51 15.78
N ASP A 94 16.52 -13.32 14.73
CA ASP A 94 17.59 -13.49 13.77
C ASP A 94 17.64 -12.27 12.83
N ARG A 95 18.76 -11.55 12.91
CA ARG A 95 19.00 -10.37 12.08
C ARG A 95 19.34 -10.72 10.65
N GLY A 96 19.86 -11.93 10.38
CA GLY A 96 20.11 -12.41 9.04
C GLY A 96 18.84 -12.44 8.20
N ILE A 97 17.75 -12.99 8.75
CA ILE A 97 16.43 -13.01 8.10
C ILE A 97 15.92 -11.58 7.83
N THR A 98 16.10 -10.69 8.82
CA THR A 98 15.64 -9.30 8.68
C THR A 98 16.38 -8.58 7.56
N THR A 99 17.71 -8.72 7.51
CA THR A 99 18.56 -8.15 6.45
C THR A 99 18.21 -8.74 5.09
N GLU A 100 18.08 -10.06 4.98
CA GLU A 100 17.71 -10.72 3.73
C GLU A 100 16.37 -10.20 3.18
N LEU A 101 15.37 -10.04 4.04
CA LEU A 101 14.07 -9.51 3.64
C LEU A 101 14.14 -8.05 3.16
N VAL A 102 14.97 -7.22 3.79
CA VAL A 102 15.20 -5.83 3.35
C VAL A 102 15.90 -5.81 1.99
N ASP A 103 16.94 -6.62 1.82
CA ASP A 103 17.70 -6.69 0.57
C ASP A 103 16.81 -7.19 -0.58
N ARG A 104 16.00 -8.22 -0.34
CA ARG A 104 15.01 -8.71 -1.31
C ARG A 104 13.95 -7.66 -1.64
N ALA A 105 13.45 -6.95 -0.63
CA ALA A 105 12.50 -5.86 -0.84
C ALA A 105 13.09 -4.76 -1.73
N GLN A 106 14.32 -4.34 -1.44
CA GLN A 106 15.01 -3.34 -2.25
C GLN A 106 15.28 -3.85 -3.68
N ALA A 107 15.70 -5.11 -3.83
CA ALA A 107 16.01 -5.70 -5.14
C ALA A 107 14.79 -5.81 -6.06
N ALA A 108 13.60 -6.03 -5.50
CA ALA A 108 12.38 -6.10 -6.30
C ALA A 108 11.84 -4.71 -6.68
N GLY A 109 12.32 -3.64 -6.03
CA GLY A 109 11.85 -2.25 -6.19
C GLY A 109 10.57 -1.92 -5.42
#